data_AF-A0A6J7US80-F1
#
_entry.id   AF-A0A6J7US80-F1
#
_cell.length_a   1.000
_cell.length_b   1.000
_cell.length_c   1.000
_cell.angle_alpha   90.00
_cell.angle_beta   90.00
_cell.angle_gamma   90.00
#
_symmetry.space_group_name_H-M   'P 1'
#
loop_
_entity.id
_entity.type
_entity.pdbx_description
1 polymer ?
#
loop_
_entity_poly.entity_id
_entity_poly.type
_entity_poly.pdbx_seq_one_letter_code
_entity_poly.pdbx_strand_id
1 'polypeptide(L)'
;MVVESRAGAEGVLLADEALRRLEIGIEDVTAEVARLAVDGWRRFGKGRHPAGLHFGDCFAYGLALARNESLLFVGQDFAQTDIRSALDL
;
A
#
# COMPACT_ATOMS: atom_id res chain seq x y z
N MET A 1 -4.71 16.40 -1.01
CA MET A 1 -3.71 15.33 -1.17
C MET A 1 -2.91 15.20 0.14
N VAL A 2 -2.54 14.00 0.61
CA VAL A 2 -1.97 13.83 1.98
C VAL A 2 -0.65 14.57 2.17
N VAL A 3 0.30 14.41 1.24
CA VAL A 3 1.63 15.05 1.31
C VAL A 3 1.49 16.58 1.30
N GLU A 4 0.76 17.13 0.33
CA GLU A 4 0.53 18.58 0.25
C GLU A 4 -0.16 19.15 1.49
N SER A 5 -1.15 18.44 2.04
CA SER A 5 -1.83 18.86 3.26
C SER A 5 -0.92 18.87 4.50
N ARG A 6 0.15 18.07 4.50
CA ARG A 6 1.06 17.90 5.64
C ARG A 6 2.34 18.72 5.52
N ALA A 7 2.82 18.94 4.30
CA ALA A 7 4.13 19.51 4.00
C ALA A 7 4.11 20.60 2.91
N GLY A 8 2.94 21.02 2.45
CA GLY A 8 2.78 22.04 1.41
C GLY A 8 3.22 21.57 0.02
N ALA A 9 3.23 22.50 -0.94
CA ALA A 9 3.62 22.21 -2.32
C ALA A 9 5.07 21.72 -2.43
N GLU A 10 5.98 22.23 -1.59
CA GLU A 10 7.38 21.77 -1.54
C GLU A 10 7.47 20.28 -1.15
N GLY A 11 6.62 19.83 -0.23
CA GLY A 11 6.56 18.41 0.15
C GLY A 11 6.21 17.49 -1.01
N VAL A 12 5.37 17.92 -1.95
CA VAL A 12 5.03 17.15 -3.15
C VAL A 12 6.25 17.02 -4.06
N LEU A 13 6.99 18.10 -4.28
CA LEU A 13 8.21 18.10 -5.09
C LEU A 13 9.29 17.18 -4.50
N LEU A 14 9.46 17.20 -3.17
CA LEU A 14 10.41 16.33 -2.48
C LEU A 14 10.00 14.86 -2.54
N ALA A 15 8.69 14.55 -2.48
CA ALA A 15 8.20 13.18 -2.63
C ALA A 15 8.48 12.65 -4.04
N ASP A 16 8.19 13.42 -5.08
CA ASP A 16 8.48 13.05 -6.47
C ASP A 16 9.99 12.83 -6.69
N GLU A 17 10.83 13.71 -6.12
CA GLU A 17 12.29 13.56 -6.17
C GLU A 17 12.74 12.26 -5.49
N ALA A 18 12.18 11.94 -4.33
CA ALA A 18 12.51 10.72 -3.59
C ALA A 18 12.15 9.47 -4.39
N LEU A 19 10.97 9.43 -5.02
CA LEU A 19 10.55 8.32 -5.88
C LEU A 19 11.55 8.07 -7.01
N ARG A 20 12.00 9.14 -7.69
CA ARG A 20 13.01 9.01 -8.75
C ARG A 20 14.37 8.54 -8.22
N ARG A 21 14.86 9.12 -7.13
CA ARG A 21 16.18 8.80 -6.57
C ARG A 21 16.26 7.38 -6.01
N LEU A 22 15.14 6.85 -5.53
CA LEU A 22 15.03 5.48 -5.04
C LEU A 22 14.66 4.47 -6.14
N GLU A 23 14.53 4.94 -7.39
CA GLU A 23 14.15 4.11 -8.55
C GLU A 23 12.83 3.35 -8.32
N ILE A 24 11.86 3.98 -7.64
CA ILE A 24 10.56 3.38 -7.36
C ILE A 24 9.69 3.44 -8.62
N GLY A 25 9.30 2.27 -9.14
CA GLY A 25 8.34 2.16 -10.23
C GLY A 25 6.91 2.48 -9.77
N ILE A 26 6.15 3.19 -10.61
CA ILE A 26 4.71 3.40 -10.42
C ILE A 26 3.98 2.34 -11.26
N GLU A 27 3.12 1.57 -10.62
CA GLU A 27 2.36 0.49 -11.26
C GLU A 27 0.89 0.88 -11.44
N ASP A 28 0.32 0.47 -12.57
CA ASP A 28 -1.10 0.66 -12.85
C ASP A 28 -1.98 -0.24 -11.97
N VAL A 29 -3.13 0.26 -11.55
CA VAL A 29 -4.17 -0.56 -10.92
C VAL A 29 -4.90 -1.34 -12.01
N THR A 30 -4.38 -2.52 -12.35
CA THR A 30 -5.02 -3.42 -13.32
C THR A 30 -6.32 -4.01 -12.77
N ALA A 31 -7.14 -4.62 -13.64
CA ALA A 31 -8.36 -5.31 -13.22
C ALA A 31 -8.09 -6.48 -12.25
N GLU A 32 -6.92 -7.11 -12.34
CA GLU A 32 -6.50 -8.15 -11.41
C GLU A 32 -6.18 -7.58 -10.02
N VAL A 33 -5.34 -6.53 -9.97
CA VAL A 33 -5.01 -5.81 -8.74
C VAL A 33 -6.28 -5.32 -8.05
N ALA A 34 -7.23 -4.76 -8.81
CA ALA A 34 -8.50 -4.28 -8.27
C ALA A 34 -9.36 -5.41 -7.66
N ARG A 35 -9.40 -6.59 -8.28
CA ARG A 35 -10.12 -7.75 -7.71
C ARG A 35 -9.48 -8.21 -6.40
N LEU A 36 -8.15 -8.36 -6.40
CA LEU A 36 -7.39 -8.77 -5.21
C LEU A 36 -7.51 -7.75 -4.07
N ALA A 37 -7.52 -6.46 -4.39
CA ALA A 37 -7.77 -5.38 -3.44
C ALA A 37 -9.14 -5.51 -2.75
N VAL A 38 -10.20 -5.77 -3.52
CA VAL A 38 -11.56 -5.97 -2.97
C VAL A 38 -11.62 -7.21 -2.09
N ASP A 39 -11.00 -8.32 -2.50
CA ASP A 39 -10.96 -9.54 -1.71
C ASP A 39 -10.15 -9.37 -0.43
N GLY A 40 -9.04 -8.62 -0.49
CA GLY A 40 -8.27 -8.19 0.68
C GLY A 40 -9.12 -7.40 1.67
N TRP A 41 -9.86 -6.39 1.21
CA TRP A 41 -10.74 -5.61 2.08
C TRP A 41 -11.86 -6.44 2.71
N ARG A 42 -12.45 -7.38 1.97
CA ARG A 42 -13.48 -8.30 2.51
C ARG A 42 -12.94 -9.12 3.68
N ARG A 43 -11.67 -9.52 3.63
CA ARG A 43 -11.00 -10.34 4.65
C ARG A 43 -10.44 -9.51 5.81
N PHE A 44 -9.84 -8.37 5.51
CA PHE A 44 -8.98 -7.63 6.44
C PHE A 44 -9.38 -6.17 6.67
N GLY A 45 -10.50 -5.72 6.11
CA GLY A 45 -10.90 -4.31 6.09
C GLY A 45 -11.27 -3.71 7.45
N LYS A 46 -11.13 -2.38 7.55
CA LYS A 46 -11.51 -1.58 8.72
C LYS A 46 -12.97 -1.79 9.12
N GLY A 47 -13.19 -2.00 10.42
CA GLY A 47 -14.51 -2.28 11.00
C GLY A 47 -14.98 -3.74 10.83
N ARG A 48 -14.14 -4.61 10.23
CA ARG A 48 -14.43 -6.03 10.01
C ARG A 48 -13.36 -6.94 10.60
N HIS A 49 -12.09 -6.54 10.51
CA HIS A 49 -10.94 -7.32 10.95
C HIS A 49 -9.95 -6.45 11.75
N PRO A 50 -9.21 -7.00 12.73
CA PRO A 50 -8.20 -6.27 13.50
C PRO A 50 -7.11 -5.58 12.66
N ALA A 51 -6.69 -6.18 11.55
CA ALA A 51 -5.75 -5.58 10.59
C ALA A 51 -6.22 -4.21 10.07
N GLY A 52 -7.54 -4.08 9.83
CA GLY A 52 -8.17 -2.79 9.63
C GLY A 52 -7.85 -2.07 8.31
N LEU A 53 -7.57 -2.80 7.22
CA LEU A 53 -7.20 -2.20 5.93
C LEU A 53 -8.21 -1.14 5.47
N HIS A 54 -7.71 0.04 5.13
CA HIS A 54 -8.48 1.13 4.52
C HIS A 54 -8.37 1.12 2.99
N PHE A 55 -9.16 1.95 2.32
CA PHE A 55 -9.24 1.96 0.85
C PHE A 55 -7.87 2.13 0.18
N GLY A 56 -7.00 2.99 0.72
CA GLY A 56 -5.64 3.17 0.23
C GLY A 56 -4.75 1.93 0.37
N ASP A 57 -4.95 1.12 1.42
CA ASP A 57 -4.14 -0.08 1.67
C ASP A 57 -4.47 -1.19 0.69
N CYS A 58 -5.70 -1.19 0.19
CA CYS A 58 -6.18 -2.22 -0.72
C CYS A 58 -5.38 -2.23 -2.02
N PHE A 59 -4.88 -1.07 -2.49
CA PHE A 59 -4.02 -1.00 -3.65
C PHE A 59 -2.66 -1.67 -3.40
N ALA A 60 -2.03 -1.35 -2.27
CA ALA A 60 -0.75 -1.95 -1.88
C ALA A 60 -0.88 -3.47 -1.66
N TYR A 61 -1.93 -3.89 -0.95
CA TYR A 61 -2.24 -5.31 -0.73
C TYR A 61 -2.50 -6.05 -2.05
N GLY A 62 -3.34 -5.50 -2.91
CA GLY A 62 -3.70 -6.12 -4.19
C GLY A 62 -2.50 -6.26 -5.12
N LEU A 63 -1.64 -5.24 -5.20
CA LEU A 63 -0.46 -5.25 -6.05
C LEU A 63 0.57 -6.28 -5.55
N ALA A 64 0.84 -6.31 -4.25
CA ALA A 64 1.78 -7.26 -3.67
C ALA A 64 1.33 -8.72 -3.88
N LEU A 65 0.03 -9.01 -3.75
CA LEU A 65 -0.49 -10.34 -4.09
C LEU A 65 -0.38 -10.66 -5.59
N ALA A 66 -0.72 -9.72 -6.48
CA ALA A 66 -0.64 -9.92 -7.93
C ALA A 66 0.79 -10.26 -8.39
N ARG A 67 1.79 -9.64 -7.75
CA ARG A 67 3.21 -9.84 -8.05
C ARG A 67 3.87 -10.96 -7.24
N ASN A 68 3.17 -11.50 -6.24
CA ASN A 68 3.72 -12.43 -5.26
C ASN A 68 4.97 -11.88 -4.51
N GLU A 69 4.98 -10.57 -4.28
CA GLU A 69 6.07 -9.84 -3.63
C GLU A 69 5.74 -9.54 -2.15
N SER A 70 6.76 -9.30 -1.33
CA SER A 70 6.58 -8.81 0.03
C SER A 70 6.26 -7.31 0.04
N LEU A 71 5.57 -6.85 1.08
CA LEU A 71 5.16 -5.46 1.23
C LEU A 71 5.98 -4.75 2.30
N LEU A 72 6.56 -3.60 1.96
CA LEU A 72 7.15 -2.69 2.93
C LEU A 72 6.07 -1.75 3.49
N PHE A 73 5.87 -1.78 4.80
CA PHE A 73 4.91 -0.92 5.49
C PHE A 73 5.44 -0.50 6.86
N VAL A 74 4.86 0.56 7.41
CA VAL A 74 5.13 1.03 8.77
C VAL A 74 3.87 0.81 9.61
N GLY A 75 4.02 0.41 10.87
CA GLY A 75 2.90 0.15 11.77
C GLY A 75 2.45 -1.31 11.76
N GLN A 76 1.17 -1.56 12.00
CA GLN A 76 0.61 -2.91 12.21
C GLN A 76 -0.51 -3.28 11.23
N ASP A 77 -0.84 -2.38 10.30
CA ASP A 77 -2.04 -2.50 9.45
C ASP A 77 -2.00 -3.74 8.55
N PHE A 78 -0.80 -4.14 8.10
CA PHE A 78 -0.59 -5.36 7.31
C PHE A 78 -0.10 -6.55 8.14
N ALA A 79 0.31 -6.35 9.39
CA ALA A 79 0.93 -7.39 10.23
C ALA A 79 -0.05 -8.53 10.59
N GLN A 80 -1.35 -8.26 10.54
CA GLN A 80 -2.41 -9.25 10.77
C GLN A 80 -3.11 -9.66 9.45
N THR A 81 -2.42 -9.52 8.32
CA THR A 81 -2.89 -10.04 7.03
C THR A 81 -2.10 -11.29 6.65
N ASP A 82 -2.39 -11.86 5.48
CA ASP A 82 -1.62 -12.96 4.89
C ASP A 82 -0.48 -12.47 3.99
N ILE A 83 -0.20 -11.17 3.96
CA ILE A 83 0.91 -10.61 3.18
C ILE A 83 2.23 -10.75 3.93
N ARG A 84 3.31 -11.05 3.19
CA ARG A 84 4.65 -11.12 3.76
C ARG A 84 5.20 -9.72 3.96
N SER A 85 5.68 -9.42 5.16
CA SER A 85 6.48 -8.22 5.43
C SER A 85 7.79 -8.26 4.66
N ALA A 86 8.20 -7.13 4.08
CA ALA A 86 9.52 -7.00 3.47
C ALA A 86 10.66 -6.88 4.50
N LEU A 87 10.33 -6.69 5.78
CA LEU A 87 11.31 -6.55 6.88
C LEU A 87 11.51 -7.84 7.68
N ASP A 88 10.67 -8.84 7.48
CA ASP A 88 10.80 -10.13 8.16
C ASP A 88 11.78 -10.99 7.34
N LEU A 89 13.00 -11.11 7.85
CA LEU A 89 14.08 -11.96 7.29
C LEU A 89 13.93 -13.41 7.73
#